data_AF-W8SNK0-F1
#
_entry.id   AF-W8SNK0-F1
#
_cell.length_a   1.000
_cell.length_b   1.000
_cell.length_c   1.000
_cell.angle_alpha   90.00
_cell.angle_beta   90.00
_cell.angle_gamma   90.00
#
_symmetry.space_group_name_H-M   'P 1'
#
loop_
_entity.id
_entity.type
_entity.pdbx_description
1 polymer ?
#
loop_
_entity_poly.entity_id
_entity_poly.type
_entity_poly.pdbx_seq_one_letter_code
_entity_poly.pdbx_strand_id
1 'polypeptide(L)'
;KWTAERSDHFVGDSQGRDNVTTARMALAHDGRFLGMDVDLMGDMGAYLSTFGPDIPYSGAGMLPGLYDIQAFHCRVRAVFTNTVPVDAYRGAGRPEAAYVVERLVDAAARKIGMTPDAIRRKNFISPEAMPYRTATGKIYDSGDFATHMKRAIEIAKWQEFPKRAEAAKKRGFVRG
;
A
#
# COMPACT_ATOMS: atom_id res chain seq x y z
N LYS A 1 -29.93 -4.10 28.75
CA LYS A 1 -29.66 -3.86 27.31
C LYS A 1 -28.80 -2.60 27.22
N TRP A 2 -27.67 -2.64 26.51
CA TRP A 2 -26.84 -1.45 26.23
C TRP A 2 -26.95 -1.09 24.75
N THR A 3 -26.96 0.20 24.43
CA THR A 3 -27.00 0.72 23.06
C THR A 3 -26.32 2.07 23.05
N ALA A 4 -25.22 2.17 22.31
CA ALA A 4 -24.40 3.37 22.21
C ALA A 4 -25.02 4.43 21.28
N GLU A 5 -24.73 5.70 21.55
CA GLU A 5 -24.96 6.77 20.59
C GLU A 5 -23.79 6.91 19.61
N ARG A 6 -23.99 7.69 18.54
CA ARG A 6 -22.95 7.91 17.54
C ARG A 6 -21.69 8.55 18.13
N SER A 7 -21.83 9.47 19.08
CA SER A 7 -20.71 10.10 19.77
C SER A 7 -19.89 9.07 20.53
N ASP A 8 -20.54 8.15 21.24
CA ASP A 8 -19.88 7.09 22.01
C ASP A 8 -19.03 6.20 21.08
N HIS A 9 -19.55 5.86 19.91
CA HIS A 9 -18.79 5.09 18.90
C HIS A 9 -17.51 5.82 18.45
N PHE A 10 -17.52 7.15 18.31
CA PHE A 10 -16.32 7.87 17.88
C PHE A 10 -15.23 7.95 18.95
N VAL A 11 -15.62 7.99 20.23
CA VAL A 11 -14.69 8.22 21.35
C VAL A 11 -14.43 6.98 22.21
N GLY A 12 -15.15 5.88 21.98
CA GLY A 12 -15.09 4.66 22.80
C GLY A 12 -14.77 3.38 22.03
N ASP A 13 -15.07 3.32 20.73
CA ASP A 13 -14.73 2.15 19.91
C ASP A 13 -13.27 2.24 19.42
N SER A 14 -12.78 1.14 18.86
CA SER A 14 -11.47 1.12 18.23
C SER A 14 -11.41 1.89 16.91
N GLN A 15 -10.25 2.50 16.65
CA GLN A 15 -9.95 3.20 15.41
C GLN A 15 -9.14 2.30 14.47
N GLY A 16 -8.82 2.78 13.27
CA GLY A 16 -8.04 2.02 12.30
C GLY A 16 -6.89 2.82 11.69
N ARG A 17 -5.95 2.10 11.05
CA ARG A 17 -4.84 2.60 10.23
C ARG A 17 -3.60 3.07 10.97
N ASP A 18 -3.76 3.98 11.92
CA ASP A 18 -2.75 4.91 12.48
C ASP A 18 -1.27 4.45 12.46
N ASN A 19 -0.67 4.54 11.27
CA ASN A 19 0.68 4.09 10.97
C ASN A 19 1.48 5.25 10.40
N VAL A 20 2.66 5.50 10.96
CA VAL A 20 3.68 6.37 10.41
C VAL A 20 4.75 5.49 9.75
N THR A 21 4.81 5.54 8.42
CA THR A 21 5.70 4.68 7.63
C THR A 21 6.68 5.49 6.80
N THR A 22 7.98 5.19 6.94
CA THR A 22 9.03 5.63 6.03
C THR A 22 9.48 4.45 5.19
N ALA A 23 9.38 4.55 3.86
CA ALA A 23 9.77 3.48 2.94
C ALA A 23 10.74 3.97 1.87
N ARG A 24 11.68 3.12 1.47
CA ARG A 24 12.71 3.38 0.45
C ARG A 24 12.75 2.22 -0.53
N MET A 25 12.98 2.54 -1.81
CA MET A 25 13.16 1.56 -2.88
C MET A 25 14.53 1.76 -3.52
N ALA A 26 15.31 0.67 -3.62
CA ALA A 26 16.50 0.62 -4.45
C ALA A 26 16.10 0.28 -5.89
N LEU A 27 16.66 1.03 -6.85
CA LEU A 27 16.32 0.92 -8.27
C LEU A 27 17.59 0.69 -9.09
N ALA A 28 17.49 -0.21 -10.07
CA ALA A 28 18.44 -0.25 -11.18
C ALA A 28 18.19 0.93 -12.14
N HIS A 29 19.18 1.28 -12.95
CA HIS A 29 19.07 2.38 -13.92
C HIS A 29 17.91 2.18 -14.92
N ASP A 30 17.59 0.93 -15.23
CA ASP A 30 16.53 0.57 -16.15
C ASP A 30 15.14 0.53 -15.49
N GLY A 31 15.04 0.86 -14.19
CA GLY A 31 13.78 0.88 -13.44
C GLY A 31 13.38 -0.44 -12.78
N ARG A 32 14.25 -1.47 -12.78
CA ARG A 32 14.01 -2.69 -11.99
C ARG A 32 14.15 -2.42 -10.49
N PHE A 33 13.27 -3.00 -9.69
CA PHE A 33 13.32 -2.94 -8.23
C PHE A 33 14.39 -3.90 -7.71
N LEU A 34 15.28 -3.39 -6.86
CA LEU A 34 16.40 -4.15 -6.32
C LEU A 34 16.16 -4.55 -4.86
N GLY A 35 15.46 -3.71 -4.11
CA GLY A 35 15.11 -4.00 -2.73
C GLY A 35 14.32 -2.88 -2.06
N MET A 36 13.69 -3.21 -0.94
CA MET A 36 12.84 -2.30 -0.18
C MET A 36 13.23 -2.28 1.30
N ASP A 37 13.35 -1.08 1.87
CA ASP A 37 13.62 -0.84 3.28
C ASP A 37 12.47 -0.02 3.89
N VAL A 38 11.93 -0.48 5.02
CA VAL A 38 10.75 0.12 5.64
C VAL A 38 10.93 0.27 7.15
N ASP A 39 10.62 1.45 7.67
CA ASP A 39 10.46 1.73 9.09
C ASP A 39 9.01 2.14 9.35
N LEU A 40 8.28 1.29 10.07
CA LEU A 40 6.86 1.45 10.37
C LEU A 40 6.68 1.59 11.88
N MET A 41 5.95 2.62 12.28
CA MET A 41 5.48 2.83 13.64
C MET A 41 3.95 2.85 13.65
N GLY A 42 3.33 1.92 14.38
CA GLY A 42 1.88 1.84 14.54
C GLY A 42 1.44 2.27 15.94
N ASP A 43 0.42 3.13 16.01
CA ASP A 43 -0.23 3.50 17.26
C ASP A 43 -1.15 2.38 17.76
N MET A 44 -1.04 2.03 19.04
CA MET A 44 -1.86 1.04 19.71
C MET A 44 -3.01 1.65 20.52
N GLY A 45 -3.02 2.98 20.69
CA GLY A 45 -3.83 3.66 21.68
C GLY A 45 -3.34 3.42 23.11
N ALA A 46 -4.22 3.62 24.09
CA ALA A 46 -3.86 3.47 25.51
C ALA A 46 -3.69 2.02 25.96
N TYR A 47 -4.31 1.07 25.24
CA TYR A 47 -4.33 -0.35 25.57
C TYR A 47 -4.35 -1.19 24.30
N LEU A 48 -3.83 -2.41 24.38
CA LEU A 48 -3.87 -3.33 23.25
C LEU A 48 -5.29 -3.84 23.02
N SER A 49 -5.79 -3.65 21.82
CA SER A 49 -6.97 -4.38 21.33
C SER A 49 -6.56 -5.79 20.85
N THR A 50 -7.55 -6.61 20.49
CA THR A 50 -7.34 -8.01 20.08
C THR A 50 -6.34 -8.16 18.93
N PHE A 51 -6.49 -7.37 17.86
CA PHE A 51 -5.58 -7.44 16.70
C PHE A 51 -4.63 -6.25 16.56
N GLY A 52 -4.70 -5.26 17.46
CA GLY A 52 -3.89 -4.03 17.40
C GLY A 52 -2.42 -4.26 17.03
N PRO A 53 -1.67 -5.06 17.79
CA PRO A 53 -0.26 -5.37 17.48
C PRO A 53 -0.05 -6.19 16.20
N ASP A 54 -0.98 -7.07 15.84
CA ASP A 54 -0.86 -7.91 14.65
C ASP A 54 -1.04 -7.12 13.36
N ILE A 55 -1.88 -6.08 13.36
CA ILE A 55 -2.18 -5.27 12.17
C ILE A 55 -0.91 -4.72 11.48
N PRO A 56 -0.01 -3.98 12.15
CA PRO A 56 1.21 -3.49 11.51
C PRO A 56 2.20 -4.61 11.17
N TYR A 57 2.25 -5.69 11.97
CA TYR A 57 3.12 -6.83 11.73
C TYR A 57 2.70 -7.65 10.50
N SER A 58 1.44 -8.10 10.46
CA SER A 58 0.86 -8.83 9.35
C SER A 58 0.78 -7.96 8.09
N GLY A 59 0.51 -6.67 8.23
CA GLY A 59 0.57 -5.68 7.16
C GLY A 59 1.97 -5.55 6.55
N ALA A 60 3.02 -5.53 7.37
CA ALA A 60 4.40 -5.48 6.89
C ALA A 60 4.75 -6.66 5.97
N GLY A 61 4.16 -7.83 6.22
CA GLY A 61 4.28 -9.00 5.36
C GLY A 61 3.73 -8.81 3.94
N MET A 62 2.93 -7.77 3.68
CA MET A 62 2.32 -7.50 2.38
C MET A 62 2.95 -6.31 1.65
N LEU A 63 3.96 -5.66 2.24
CA LEU A 63 4.66 -4.50 1.67
C LEU A 63 5.34 -4.74 0.32
N PRO A 64 5.87 -5.94 -0.01
CA PRO A 64 6.35 -6.21 -1.38
C PRO A 64 5.26 -6.04 -2.46
N GLY A 65 3.98 -6.08 -2.07
CA GLY A 65 2.85 -5.89 -2.99
C GLY A 65 2.85 -6.92 -4.11
N LEU A 66 2.60 -6.47 -5.34
CA LEU A 66 2.52 -7.33 -6.52
C LEU A 66 3.87 -7.44 -7.26
N TYR A 67 4.94 -6.96 -6.64
CA TYR A 67 6.23 -6.74 -7.32
C TYR A 67 7.26 -7.79 -6.93
N ASP A 68 8.12 -8.13 -7.87
CA ASP A 68 9.26 -9.01 -7.66
C ASP A 68 10.37 -8.26 -6.88
N ILE A 69 10.28 -8.31 -5.55
CA ILE A 69 11.23 -7.66 -4.63
C ILE A 69 11.71 -8.69 -3.62
N GLN A 70 12.91 -9.22 -3.83
CA GLN A 70 13.47 -10.29 -2.99
C GLN A 70 14.42 -9.79 -1.89
N ALA A 71 15.06 -8.62 -2.06
CA ALA A 71 15.79 -7.98 -0.96
C ALA A 71 14.84 -7.07 -0.17
N PHE A 72 14.52 -7.43 1.07
CA PHE A 72 13.53 -6.73 1.86
C PHE A 72 13.96 -6.61 3.32
N HIS A 73 13.78 -5.43 3.91
CA HIS A 73 13.92 -5.19 5.33
C HIS A 73 12.74 -4.35 5.83
N CYS A 74 12.16 -4.73 6.97
CA CYS A 74 11.15 -3.94 7.64
C CYS A 74 11.34 -3.99 9.16
N ARG A 75 11.41 -2.80 9.77
CA ARG A 75 11.29 -2.62 11.22
C ARG A 75 9.88 -2.17 11.57
N VAL A 76 9.22 -2.90 12.45
CA VAL A 76 7.91 -2.57 12.99
C VAL A 76 8.04 -2.19 14.46
N ARG A 77 7.46 -1.04 14.84
CA ARG A 77 7.38 -0.57 16.22
C ARG A 77 5.93 -0.30 16.58
N ALA A 78 5.50 -0.76 17.75
CA ALA A 78 4.22 -0.43 18.33
C ALA A 78 4.44 0.61 19.44
N VAL A 79 3.60 1.64 19.48
CA VAL A 79 3.69 2.71 20.49
C VAL A 79 2.34 2.88 21.18
N PHE A 80 2.36 3.13 22.49
CA PHE A 80 1.16 3.50 23.25
C PHE A 80 0.97 5.01 23.21
N THR A 81 -0.28 5.46 23.13
CA THR A 81 -0.66 6.88 23.16
C THR A 81 -1.92 7.08 23.99
N ASN A 82 -2.28 8.32 24.30
CA ASN A 82 -3.49 8.65 25.07
C ASN A 82 -4.74 8.72 24.16
N THR A 83 -4.98 7.68 23.37
CA THR A 83 -6.14 7.55 22.46
C THR A 83 -6.89 6.22 22.69
N VAL A 84 -8.07 6.07 22.09
CA VAL A 84 -8.74 4.76 22.04
C VAL A 84 -7.92 3.74 21.25
N PRO A 85 -8.04 2.43 21.52
CA PRO A 85 -7.26 1.42 20.83
C PRO A 85 -7.43 1.45 19.31
N VAL A 86 -6.39 1.02 18.59
CA VAL A 86 -6.46 0.78 17.13
C VAL A 86 -6.72 -0.70 16.89
N ASP A 87 -7.67 -1.02 16.00
CA ASP A 87 -8.00 -2.38 15.59
C ASP A 87 -8.36 -2.47 14.09
N ALA A 88 -8.72 -3.68 13.66
CA ALA A 88 -8.91 -4.05 12.29
C ALA A 88 -10.14 -3.34 11.70
N TYR A 89 -9.88 -2.42 10.80
CA TYR A 89 -10.90 -1.87 9.91
C TYR A 89 -10.63 -2.31 8.48
N ARG A 90 -11.43 -3.24 7.95
CA ARG A 90 -11.39 -3.74 6.55
C ARG A 90 -9.97 -3.95 5.99
N GLY A 91 -9.39 -5.13 6.23
CA GLY A 91 -8.16 -5.60 5.59
C GLY A 91 -6.93 -5.76 6.50
N ALA A 92 -6.96 -5.16 7.71
CA ALA A 92 -5.95 -5.30 8.77
C ALA A 92 -4.49 -5.20 8.26
N GLY A 93 -3.99 -3.98 8.06
CA GLY A 93 -2.60 -3.72 7.65
C GLY A 93 -2.36 -3.80 6.14
N ARG A 94 -3.22 -4.51 5.40
CA ARG A 94 -3.13 -4.61 3.93
C ARG A 94 -3.39 -3.29 3.21
N PRO A 95 -4.41 -2.48 3.57
CA PRO A 95 -4.59 -1.16 2.96
C PRO A 95 -3.37 -0.24 3.11
N GLU A 96 -2.74 -0.27 4.28
CA GLU A 96 -1.56 0.51 4.64
C GLU A 96 -0.35 0.06 3.81
N ALA A 97 -0.14 -1.26 3.71
CA ALA A 97 0.92 -1.84 2.87
C ALA A 97 0.74 -1.50 1.39
N ALA A 98 -0.48 -1.66 0.86
CA ALA A 98 -0.81 -1.31 -0.53
C ALA A 98 -0.61 0.19 -0.78
N TYR A 99 -1.04 1.05 0.15
CA TYR A 99 -0.83 2.48 0.03
C TYR A 99 0.67 2.82 -0.02
N VAL A 100 1.47 2.29 0.90
CA VAL A 100 2.91 2.55 0.98
C VAL A 100 3.62 2.13 -0.29
N VAL A 101 3.44 0.89 -0.75
CA VAL A 101 4.14 0.37 -1.93
C VAL A 101 3.72 1.10 -3.20
N GLU A 102 2.42 1.34 -3.42
CA GLU A 102 1.96 2.03 -4.64
C GLU A 102 2.39 3.50 -4.69
N ARG A 103 2.41 4.19 -3.55
CA ARG A 103 2.94 5.56 -3.46
C ARG A 103 4.44 5.61 -3.72
N LEU A 104 5.18 4.62 -3.21
CA LEU A 104 6.62 4.51 -3.42
C LEU A 104 6.95 4.19 -4.88
N VAL A 105 6.19 3.30 -5.52
CA VAL A 105 6.31 2.97 -6.95
C VAL A 105 6.06 4.19 -7.83
N ASP A 106 5.02 4.96 -7.53
CA ASP A 106 4.75 6.23 -8.23
C ASP A 106 5.90 7.25 -8.05
N ALA A 107 6.47 7.34 -6.84
CA ALA A 107 7.61 8.21 -6.58
C ALA A 107 8.87 7.74 -7.32
N ALA A 108 9.10 6.42 -7.39
CA ALA A 108 10.18 5.83 -8.16
C ALA A 108 10.04 6.14 -9.65
N ALA A 109 8.86 5.94 -10.25
CA ALA A 109 8.57 6.29 -11.64
C ALA A 109 8.93 7.75 -11.95
N ARG A 110 8.44 8.69 -11.13
CA ARG A 110 8.75 10.11 -11.29
C ARG A 110 10.25 10.40 -11.21
N LYS A 111 10.96 9.73 -10.29
CA LYS A 111 12.40 9.95 -10.07
C LYS A 111 13.27 9.55 -11.27
N ILE A 112 12.86 8.50 -12.01
CA ILE A 112 13.63 7.98 -13.16
C ILE A 112 13.00 8.32 -14.52
N GLY A 113 11.96 9.17 -14.54
CA GLY A 113 11.29 9.59 -15.78
C GLY A 113 10.46 8.50 -16.47
N MET A 114 10.03 7.46 -15.74
CA MET A 114 9.13 6.43 -16.26
C MET A 114 7.67 6.79 -15.98
N THR A 115 6.76 6.27 -16.80
CA THR A 115 5.33 6.36 -16.49
C THR A 115 4.96 5.37 -15.37
N PRO A 116 3.93 5.69 -14.55
CA PRO A 116 3.49 4.82 -13.45
C PRO A 116 3.12 3.40 -13.89
N ASP A 117 2.54 3.25 -15.09
CA ASP A 117 2.15 1.95 -15.65
C ASP A 117 3.35 1.16 -16.18
N ALA A 118 4.36 1.84 -16.74
CA ALA A 118 5.54 1.19 -17.29
C ALA A 118 6.42 0.58 -16.18
N ILE A 119 6.67 1.31 -15.10
CA ILE A 119 7.48 0.80 -13.98
C ILE A 119 6.80 -0.38 -13.29
N ARG A 120 5.47 -0.36 -13.20
CA ARG A 120 4.69 -1.48 -12.63
C ARG A 120 4.79 -2.73 -13.47
N ARG A 121 4.50 -2.60 -14.78
CA ARG A 121 4.62 -3.70 -15.76
C ARG A 121 5.99 -4.35 -15.71
N LYS A 122 7.05 -3.55 -15.58
CA LYS A 122 8.42 -4.02 -15.55
C LYS A 122 8.75 -4.85 -14.29
N ASN A 123 8.06 -4.60 -13.18
CA ASN A 123 8.40 -5.17 -11.88
C ASN A 123 7.34 -6.11 -11.31
N PHE A 124 6.22 -6.35 -12.00
CA PHE A 124 5.23 -7.31 -11.54
C PHE A 124 5.81 -8.72 -11.50
N ILE A 125 5.36 -9.49 -10.51
CA ILE A 125 5.56 -10.95 -10.48
C ILE A 125 4.84 -11.52 -11.71
N SER A 126 5.53 -12.33 -12.51
CA SER A 126 4.92 -12.90 -13.71
C SER A 126 3.99 -14.07 -13.37
N PRO A 127 2.94 -14.31 -14.18
CA PRO A 127 2.02 -15.44 -13.96
C PRO A 127 2.73 -16.80 -13.91
N GLU A 128 3.79 -16.96 -14.69
CA GLU A 128 4.59 -18.20 -14.77
C GLU A 128 5.42 -18.46 -13.51
N ALA A 129 5.62 -17.44 -12.66
CA ALA A 129 6.33 -17.56 -11.39
C ALA A 129 5.43 -18.05 -10.24
N MET A 130 4.13 -18.25 -10.48
CA MET A 130 3.19 -18.71 -9.46
C MET A 130 3.27 -20.25 -9.27
N PRO A 131 3.20 -20.77 -8.02
CA PRO A 131 3.07 -20.03 -6.77
C PRO A 131 4.37 -19.31 -6.39
N TYR A 132 4.24 -18.04 -5.99
CA TYR A 132 5.39 -17.17 -5.75
C TYR A 132 5.59 -16.92 -4.26
N ARG A 133 6.79 -17.19 -3.74
CA ARG A 133 7.17 -16.84 -2.37
C ARG A 133 7.81 -15.44 -2.33
N THR A 134 7.13 -14.51 -1.69
CA THR A 134 7.63 -13.16 -1.41
C THR A 134 8.79 -13.16 -0.41
N ALA A 135 9.58 -12.08 -0.37
CA ALA A 135 10.66 -11.91 0.60
C ALA A 135 10.19 -11.96 2.07
N THR A 136 8.92 -11.68 2.32
CA THR A 136 8.28 -11.72 3.65
C THR A 136 7.67 -13.09 3.97
N GLY A 137 7.88 -14.09 3.11
CA GLY A 137 7.44 -15.47 3.32
C GLY A 137 5.98 -15.75 2.92
N LYS A 138 5.22 -14.76 2.46
CA LYS A 138 3.86 -14.98 1.91
C LYS A 138 3.95 -15.73 0.59
N ILE A 139 3.04 -16.67 0.38
CA ILE A 139 2.91 -17.44 -0.85
C ILE A 139 1.70 -16.89 -1.61
N TYR A 140 1.93 -16.40 -2.82
CA TYR A 140 0.86 -16.06 -3.76
C TYR A 140 0.56 -17.29 -4.58
N ASP A 141 -0.72 -17.66 -4.61
CA ASP A 141 -1.22 -18.87 -5.26
C ASP A 141 -1.35 -18.69 -6.77
N SER A 142 -1.83 -17.52 -7.21
CA SER A 142 -2.07 -17.19 -8.61
C SER A 142 -2.05 -15.67 -8.83
N GLY A 143 -1.90 -15.24 -10.09
CA GLY A 143 -2.05 -13.83 -10.45
C GLY A 143 -1.54 -13.50 -11.85
N ASP A 144 -2.27 -12.64 -12.57
CA ASP A 144 -1.83 -12.01 -13.81
C ASP A 144 -2.01 -10.49 -13.73
N PHE A 145 -1.12 -9.85 -12.99
CA PHE A 145 -1.23 -8.43 -12.66
C PHE A 145 -1.07 -7.52 -13.87
N ALA A 146 -0.23 -7.92 -14.84
CA ALA A 146 -0.01 -7.17 -16.07
C ALA A 146 -1.29 -7.12 -16.93
N THR A 147 -1.99 -8.24 -17.08
CA THR A 147 -3.27 -8.29 -17.81
C THR A 147 -4.36 -7.50 -17.10
N HIS A 148 -4.47 -7.60 -15.78
CA HIS A 148 -5.45 -6.82 -15.01
C HIS A 148 -5.22 -5.31 -15.17
N MET A 149 -3.96 -4.86 -15.08
CA MET A 149 -3.63 -3.45 -15.28
C MET A 149 -3.90 -3.01 -16.73
N LYS A 150 -3.57 -3.84 -17.72
CA LYS A 150 -3.90 -3.55 -19.14
C LYS A 150 -5.39 -3.34 -19.32
N ARG A 151 -6.22 -4.25 -18.77
CA ARG A 151 -7.67 -4.14 -18.87
C ARG A 151 -8.22 -2.89 -18.18
N ALA A 152 -7.69 -2.55 -17.01
CA ALA A 152 -8.07 -1.33 -16.29
C ALA A 152 -7.74 -0.06 -17.09
N ILE A 153 -6.56 -0.01 -17.71
CA ILE A 153 -6.10 1.09 -18.57
C ILE A 153 -7.04 1.29 -19.78
N GLU A 154 -7.47 0.19 -20.40
CA GLU A 154 -8.42 0.21 -21.53
C GLU A 154 -9.79 0.76 -21.08
N ILE A 155 -10.38 0.21 -20.01
CA ILE A 155 -11.69 0.62 -19.50
C ILE A 155 -11.67 2.09 -19.06
N ALA A 156 -10.60 2.52 -18.39
CA ALA A 156 -10.45 3.90 -17.93
C ALA A 156 -10.15 4.89 -19.07
N LYS A 157 -9.95 4.40 -20.31
CA LYS A 157 -9.50 5.19 -21.46
C LYS A 157 -8.31 6.06 -21.08
N TRP A 158 -7.28 5.44 -20.49
CA TRP A 158 -6.16 6.16 -19.87
C TRP A 158 -5.41 7.05 -20.86
N GLN A 159 -5.31 6.64 -22.12
CA GLN A 159 -4.67 7.44 -23.18
C GLN A 159 -5.37 8.79 -23.43
N GLU A 160 -6.64 8.90 -23.09
CA GLU A 160 -7.40 10.15 -23.18
C GLU A 160 -7.26 11.03 -21.92
N PHE A 161 -6.62 10.52 -20.86
CA PHE A 161 -6.47 11.25 -19.59
C PHE A 161 -5.81 12.63 -19.74
N PRO A 162 -4.72 12.81 -20.53
CA PRO A 162 -4.13 14.14 -20.71
C PRO A 162 -5.13 15.18 -21.25
N LYS A 163 -6.00 14.78 -22.19
CA LYS A 163 -7.05 15.67 -22.71
C LYS A 163 -8.05 16.06 -21.62
N ARG A 164 -8.44 15.11 -20.76
CA ARG A 164 -9.36 15.35 -19.62
C ARG A 164 -8.71 16.24 -18.55
N ALA A 165 -7.42 16.05 -18.27
CA ALA A 165 -6.68 16.85 -17.32
C ALA A 165 -6.56 18.32 -17.77
N GLU A 166 -6.21 18.55 -19.04
CA GLU A 166 -6.15 19.91 -19.60
C GLU A 166 -7.51 20.62 -19.60
N ALA A 167 -8.59 19.90 -19.94
CA ALA A 167 -9.94 20.45 -19.87
C ALA A 167 -10.35 20.83 -18.44
N ALA A 168 -9.95 20.05 -17.43
CA ALA A 168 -10.19 20.37 -16.02
C ALA A 168 -9.38 21.61 -15.57
N LYS A 169 -8.10 21.69 -15.98
CA LYS A 169 -7.21 22.80 -15.65
C LYS A 169 -7.74 24.14 -16.18
N LYS A 170 -8.24 24.17 -17.42
CA LYS A 170 -8.90 25.35 -18.01
C LYS A 170 -10.12 25.84 -17.21
N ARG A 171 -10.72 24.96 -16.39
CA ARG A 171 -11.86 25.26 -15.52
C ARG A 171 -11.46 25.53 -14.07
N GLY A 172 -10.17 25.59 -13.76
CA GLY A 172 -9.67 25.81 -12.39
C GLY A 172 -9.66 24.56 -11.50
N PHE A 173 -9.80 23.36 -12.07
CA PHE A 173 -9.78 22.11 -11.31
C PHE A 173 -8.49 21.31 -11.55
N VAL A 174 -8.06 20.54 -10.53
CA VAL A 174 -7.00 19.53 -10.66
C VAL A 174 -7.67 18.17 -10.88
N ARG A 175 -7.32 17.49 -11.96
CA ARG A 175 -7.77 16.11 -12.23
C ARG A 175 -6.66 15.15 -11.82
N GLY A 176 -6.92 14.37 -10.77
CA GLY A 176 -6.16 13.17 -10.45
C GLY A 176 -6.53 12.01 -11.36
#